data_AF-K1RXP8-F1
#
_entry.id   AF-K1RXP8-F1
#
_cell.length_a   1.000
_cell.length_b   1.000
_cell.length_c   1.000
_cell.angle_alpha   90.00
_cell.angle_beta   90.00
_cell.angle_gamma   90.00
#
_symmetry.space_group_name_H-M   'P 1'
#
loop_
_entity.id
_entity.type
_entity.pdbx_description
1 polymer ?
#
loop_
_entity_poly.entity_id
_entity_poly.type
_entity_poly.pdbx_seq_one_letter_code
_entity_poly.pdbx_strand_id
1 'polypeptide(L)'
;AQESAKIQGLLIDLRKDENISYVETLGLAAYLDELEKENNAYISLTSQRTQNRAANKKESGAVLRERIDGYYEDLVMLAQSYSVAVPSEAATAFVNNLNQLITETTTANNQRKKRSGSNGNGADDSERPGELSV
;
A
#
# COMPACT_ATOMS: atom_id res chain seq x y z
N ALA A 1 -22.29 -15.62 30.30
CA ALA A 1 -22.58 -14.34 31.01
C ALA A 1 -23.81 -14.47 31.90
N GLN A 2 -25.00 -14.77 31.36
CA GLN A 2 -26.22 -14.93 32.16
C GLN A 2 -26.11 -16.06 33.20
N GLU A 3 -25.49 -17.20 32.85
CA GLU A 3 -25.27 -18.31 33.79
C GLU A 3 -24.32 -17.92 34.94
N SER A 4 -23.20 -17.26 34.64
CA SER A 4 -22.29 -16.75 35.68
C SER A 4 -22.96 -15.77 36.63
N ALA A 5 -23.89 -14.95 36.13
CA ALA A 5 -24.69 -14.04 36.96
C ALA A 5 -25.68 -14.80 37.85
N LYS A 6 -26.31 -15.87 37.34
CA LYS A 6 -27.18 -16.75 38.15
C LYS A 6 -26.37 -17.47 39.24
N ILE A 7 -25.17 -17.95 38.94
CA ILE A 7 -24.27 -18.58 39.91
C ILE A 7 -23.87 -17.58 40.99
N GLN A 8 -23.51 -16.34 40.62
CA GLN A 8 -23.22 -15.29 41.60
C GLN A 8 -24.42 -14.98 42.50
N GLY A 9 -25.63 -14.89 41.93
CA GLY A 9 -26.86 -14.71 42.72
C GLY A 9 -27.08 -15.85 43.71
N LEU A 10 -26.94 -17.10 43.25
CA LEU A 10 -27.06 -18.28 44.12
C LEU A 10 -26.02 -18.28 45.25
N LEU A 11 -24.76 -17.96 44.94
CA LEU A 11 -23.69 -17.86 45.94
C LEU A 11 -24.00 -16.79 46.99
N ILE A 12 -24.51 -15.63 46.56
CA ILE A 12 -24.93 -14.55 47.47
C ILE A 12 -26.07 -15.01 48.39
N ASP A 13 -27.09 -15.66 47.83
CA ASP A 13 -28.24 -16.13 48.60
C ASP A 13 -27.86 -17.20 49.64
N LEU A 14 -27.01 -18.15 49.26
CA LEU A 14 -26.56 -19.23 50.14
C LEU A 14 -25.57 -18.77 51.21
N ARG A 15 -24.87 -17.65 51.00
CA ARG A 15 -23.97 -17.05 51.99
C ARG A 15 -24.66 -16.05 52.95
N LYS A 16 -25.98 -15.86 52.85
CA LYS A 16 -26.72 -15.05 53.83
C LYS A 16 -26.63 -15.67 55.22
N ASP A 17 -26.58 -14.82 56.25
CA ASP A 17 -26.42 -15.25 57.66
C ASP A 17 -27.46 -16.29 58.10
N GLU A 18 -28.70 -16.14 57.62
CA GLU A 18 -29.81 -17.09 57.86
C GLU A 18 -29.58 -18.50 57.29
N ASN A 19 -28.69 -18.63 56.31
CA ASN A 19 -28.42 -19.88 55.58
C ASN A 19 -27.10 -20.55 55.97
N ILE A 20 -26.20 -19.86 56.69
CA ILE A 20 -24.86 -20.37 57.02
C ILE A 20 -24.92 -21.71 57.75
N SER A 21 -25.74 -21.81 58.80
CA SER A 21 -25.85 -23.03 59.61
C SER A 21 -26.38 -24.23 58.80
N TYR A 22 -27.29 -23.99 57.86
CA TYR A 22 -27.82 -25.03 56.96
C TYR A 22 -26.76 -25.48 55.95
N VAL A 23 -26.00 -24.54 55.38
CA VAL A 23 -24.90 -24.84 54.45
C VAL A 23 -23.80 -25.66 55.13
N GLU A 24 -23.43 -25.32 56.37
CA GLU A 24 -22.49 -26.08 57.18
C GLU A 24 -23.01 -27.48 57.50
N THR A 25 -24.27 -27.59 57.93
CA THR A 25 -24.91 -28.88 58.27
C THR A 25 -24.96 -29.82 57.07
N LEU A 26 -25.22 -29.28 55.87
CA LEU A 26 -25.25 -30.04 54.62
C LEU A 26 -23.86 -30.29 54.03
N GLY A 27 -22.78 -29.75 54.63
CA GLY A 27 -21.42 -29.91 54.14
C GLY A 27 -21.15 -29.24 52.78
N LEU A 28 -21.93 -28.21 52.44
CA LEU A 28 -21.88 -27.57 51.12
C LEU A 28 -20.81 -26.47 51.01
N ALA A 29 -20.23 -26.03 52.12
CA ALA A 29 -19.30 -24.90 52.16
C ALA A 29 -18.15 -25.02 51.14
N ALA A 30 -17.48 -26.17 51.09
CA ALA A 30 -16.36 -26.41 50.17
C ALA A 30 -16.81 -26.35 48.69
N TYR A 31 -18.01 -26.82 48.38
CA TYR A 31 -18.54 -26.78 47.01
C TYR A 31 -18.92 -25.36 46.58
N LEU A 32 -19.39 -24.51 47.51
CA LEU A 32 -19.66 -23.11 47.21
C LEU A 32 -18.37 -22.35 46.92
N ASP A 33 -17.32 -22.59 47.70
CA ASP A 33 -16.00 -21.99 47.48
C ASP A 33 -15.39 -22.41 46.14
N GLU A 34 -15.49 -23.70 45.79
CA GLU A 34 -15.03 -24.20 44.50
C GLU A 34 -15.85 -23.64 43.34
N LEU A 35 -17.18 -23.59 43.46
CA LEU A 35 -18.07 -23.01 42.45
C LEU A 35 -17.76 -21.54 42.21
N GLU A 36 -17.51 -20.77 43.27
CA GLU A 36 -17.12 -19.37 43.17
C GLU A 36 -15.78 -19.21 42.45
N LYS A 37 -14.78 -20.01 42.84
CA LYS A 37 -13.46 -20.01 42.21
C LYS A 37 -13.54 -20.30 40.71
N GLU A 38 -14.22 -21.38 40.32
CA GLU A 38 -14.32 -21.80 38.92
C GLU A 38 -15.15 -20.81 38.08
N ASN A 39 -16.24 -20.26 38.64
CA ASN A 39 -17.02 -19.24 37.96
C ASN A 39 -16.21 -17.95 37.73
N ASN A 40 -15.41 -17.53 38.72
CA ASN A 40 -14.52 -16.38 38.59
C ASN A 40 -13.40 -16.63 37.56
N ALA A 41 -12.81 -17.83 37.53
CA ALA A 41 -11.85 -18.23 36.51
C ALA A 41 -12.46 -18.19 35.11
N TYR A 42 -13.69 -18.69 34.94
CA TYR A 42 -14.42 -18.65 33.68
C TYR A 42 -14.68 -17.21 33.21
N ILE A 43 -15.13 -16.32 34.11
CA ILE A 43 -15.35 -14.90 33.81
C ILE A 43 -14.05 -14.25 33.33
N SER A 44 -12.95 -14.47 34.07
CA SER A 44 -11.63 -13.95 33.74
C SER A 44 -11.17 -14.42 32.36
N LEU A 45 -11.24 -15.73 32.08
CA LEU A 45 -10.83 -16.30 30.80
C LEU A 45 -11.69 -15.79 29.64
N THR A 46 -12.99 -15.62 29.85
CA THR A 46 -13.90 -15.09 28.83
C THR A 46 -13.63 -13.62 28.53
N SER A 47 -13.36 -12.82 29.56
CA SER A 47 -12.93 -11.42 29.42
C SER A 47 -11.61 -11.34 28.65
N GLN A 48 -10.62 -12.15 29.05
CA GLN A 48 -9.31 -12.23 28.40
C GLN A 48 -9.43 -12.65 26.94
N ARG A 49 -10.26 -13.64 26.60
CA ARG A 49 -10.51 -14.05 25.21
C ARG A 49 -11.08 -12.90 24.37
N THR A 50 -12.00 -12.12 24.94
CA THR A 50 -12.57 -10.95 24.25
C THR A 50 -11.51 -9.89 24.00
N GLN A 51 -10.69 -9.58 25.01
CA GLN A 51 -9.59 -8.63 24.89
C GLN A 51 -8.54 -9.11 23.87
N ASN A 52 -8.17 -10.40 23.91
CA ASN A 52 -7.23 -10.99 22.96
C ASN A 52 -7.74 -10.96 21.52
N ARG A 53 -9.05 -11.12 21.29
CA ARG A 53 -9.64 -10.96 19.95
C ARG A 53 -9.55 -9.51 19.46
N ALA A 54 -9.75 -8.54 20.35
CA ALA A 54 -9.61 -7.13 20.03
C ALA A 54 -8.15 -6.75 19.75
N ALA A 55 -7.22 -7.18 20.60
CA ALA A 55 -5.79 -6.89 20.49
C ALA A 55 -5.14 -7.57 19.28
N ASN A 56 -5.52 -8.82 18.99
CA ASN A 56 -4.99 -9.59 17.87
C ASN A 56 -5.80 -9.42 16.58
N LYS A 57 -6.63 -8.36 16.49
CA LYS A 57 -7.33 -8.06 15.26
C LYS A 57 -6.31 -7.75 14.18
N LYS A 58 -6.15 -8.67 13.23
CA LYS A 58 -5.28 -8.48 12.08
C LYS A 58 -5.73 -7.25 11.29
N GLU A 59 -4.76 -6.51 10.78
CA GLU A 59 -5.01 -5.42 9.83
C GLU A 59 -5.86 -5.93 8.66
N SER A 60 -6.75 -5.08 8.14
CA SER A 60 -7.60 -5.47 7.02
C SER A 60 -6.75 -5.66 5.76
N GLY A 61 -7.11 -6.65 4.95
CA GLY A 61 -6.42 -6.89 3.68
C GLY A 61 -6.47 -5.69 2.73
N ALA A 62 -7.51 -4.85 2.83
CA ALA A 62 -7.63 -3.63 2.03
C ALA A 62 -6.55 -2.58 2.40
N VAL A 63 -6.34 -2.33 3.69
CA VAL A 63 -5.31 -1.37 4.16
C VAL A 63 -3.91 -1.91 3.83
N LEU A 64 -3.71 -3.23 4.01
CA LEU A 64 -2.45 -3.87 3.62
C LEU A 64 -2.20 -3.72 2.11
N ARG A 65 -3.24 -3.89 1.29
CA ARG A 65 -3.14 -3.76 -0.17
C ARG A 65 -2.83 -2.33 -0.59
N GLU A 66 -3.52 -1.35 -0.03
CA GLU A 66 -3.25 0.07 -0.28
C GLU A 66 -1.78 0.44 0.01
N ARG A 67 -1.23 -0.04 1.12
CA ARG A 67 0.20 0.17 1.44
C ARG A 67 1.13 -0.54 0.44
N ILE A 68 0.79 -1.76 0.02
CA ILE A 68 1.58 -2.52 -0.97
C ILE A 68 1.54 -1.84 -2.34
N ASP A 69 0.38 -1.34 -2.76
CA ASP A 69 0.20 -0.67 -4.04
C ASP A 69 1.12 0.56 -4.12
N GLY A 70 1.23 1.36 -3.06
CA GLY A 70 2.19 2.47 -2.98
C GLY A 70 3.65 2.03 -3.15
N TYR A 71 4.08 0.95 -2.49
CA TYR A 71 5.44 0.42 -2.69
C TYR A 71 5.68 -0.09 -4.12
N TYR A 72 4.66 -0.65 -4.76
CA TYR A 72 4.75 -1.08 -6.15
C TYR A 72 4.90 0.12 -7.09
N GLU A 73 4.17 1.21 -6.86
CA GLU A 73 4.31 2.44 -7.64
C GLU A 73 5.73 3.02 -7.52
N ASP A 74 6.28 3.09 -6.31
CA ASP A 74 7.65 3.56 -6.08
C ASP A 74 8.69 2.70 -6.81
N LEU A 75 8.54 1.38 -6.77
CA LEU A 75 9.42 0.44 -7.47
C LEU A 75 9.34 0.60 -8.99
N VAL A 76 8.13 0.78 -9.53
CA VAL A 76 7.92 1.01 -10.96
C VAL A 76 8.53 2.34 -11.38
N MET A 77 8.33 3.40 -10.60
CA MET A 77 8.92 4.71 -10.85
C MET A 77 10.45 4.64 -10.82
N LEU A 78 11.04 3.92 -9.86
CA LEU A 78 12.49 3.71 -9.79
C LEU A 78 13.02 2.97 -11.02
N ALA A 79 12.37 1.89 -11.44
CA ALA A 79 12.79 1.12 -12.61
C ALA A 79 12.72 1.97 -13.90
N GLN A 80 11.64 2.73 -14.07
CA GLN A 80 11.45 3.61 -15.21
C GLN A 80 12.46 4.76 -15.22
N SER A 81 12.63 5.44 -14.09
CA SER A 81 13.62 6.52 -13.95
C SER A 81 15.04 6.01 -14.17
N TYR A 82 15.39 4.81 -13.70
CA TYR A 82 16.70 4.21 -13.95
C TYR A 82 16.94 3.95 -15.44
N SER A 83 15.93 3.45 -16.17
CA SER A 83 16.02 3.26 -17.62
C SER A 83 16.27 4.56 -18.38
N VAL A 84 15.87 5.70 -17.84
CA VAL A 84 16.10 7.03 -18.45
C VAL A 84 17.41 7.65 -17.97
N ALA A 85 17.70 7.53 -16.68
CA ALA A 85 18.83 8.19 -16.02
C ALA A 85 20.16 7.47 -16.24
N VAL A 86 20.14 6.18 -16.61
CA VAL A 86 21.35 5.43 -16.95
C VAL A 86 21.53 5.40 -18.47
N PRO A 87 22.47 6.19 -19.01
CA PRO A 87 22.75 6.16 -20.43
C PRO A 87 23.29 4.78 -20.80
N SER A 88 22.65 4.13 -21.78
CA SER A 88 23.21 2.93 -22.40
C SER A 88 23.82 3.29 -23.74
N GLU A 89 24.92 2.64 -24.09
CA GLU A 89 25.57 2.83 -25.39
C GLU A 89 24.59 2.61 -26.56
N ALA A 90 23.70 1.63 -26.42
CA ALA A 90 22.63 1.37 -27.37
C ALA A 90 21.63 2.54 -27.49
N ALA A 91 21.18 3.11 -26.35
CA ALA A 91 20.28 4.27 -26.37
C ALA A 91 20.97 5.51 -26.95
N THR A 92 22.24 5.75 -26.60
CA THR A 92 23.04 6.84 -27.16
C THR A 92 23.21 6.68 -28.67
N ALA A 93 23.57 5.49 -29.15
CA ALA A 93 23.70 5.19 -30.57
C ALA A 93 22.37 5.36 -31.32
N PHE A 94 21.26 4.89 -30.73
CA PHE A 94 19.93 5.06 -31.30
C PHE A 94 19.55 6.55 -31.47
N VAL A 95 19.73 7.36 -30.41
CA VAL A 95 19.43 8.81 -30.47
C VAL A 95 20.29 9.50 -31.53
N ASN A 96 21.57 9.15 -31.62
CA ASN A 96 22.47 9.71 -32.64
C ASN A 96 22.02 9.35 -34.06
N ASN A 97 21.69 8.08 -34.30
CA ASN A 97 21.21 7.62 -35.61
C ASN A 97 19.87 8.27 -35.99
N LEU A 98 18.97 8.43 -35.03
CA LEU A 98 17.68 9.10 -35.24
C LEU A 98 17.88 10.57 -35.65
N ASN A 99 18.70 11.30 -34.91
CA ASN A 99 19.00 12.70 -35.20
C ASN A 99 19.60 12.86 -36.60
N GLN A 100 20.53 11.97 -36.97
CA GLN A 100 21.13 11.95 -38.29
C GLN A 100 20.07 11.72 -39.39
N LEU A 101 19.19 10.74 -39.21
CA LEU A 101 18.11 10.45 -40.17
C LEU A 101 17.15 11.63 -40.33
N ILE A 102 16.80 12.32 -39.24
CA ILE A 102 15.99 13.53 -39.27
C ILE A 102 16.67 14.60 -40.11
N THR A 103 17.95 14.89 -39.85
CA THR A 103 18.73 15.89 -40.59
C THR A 103 18.80 15.57 -42.08
N GLU A 104 19.06 14.32 -42.44
CA GLU A 104 19.10 13.87 -43.84
C GLU A 104 17.75 14.05 -44.52
N THR A 105 16.67 13.63 -43.86
CA THR A 105 15.31 13.75 -44.39
C THR A 105 14.91 15.21 -44.58
N THR A 106 15.19 16.07 -43.60
CA THR A 106 14.93 17.52 -43.70
C THR A 106 15.73 18.15 -44.82
N THR A 107 17.01 17.79 -44.97
CA THR A 107 17.89 18.29 -46.02
C THR A 107 17.40 17.88 -47.41
N ALA A 108 17.09 16.59 -47.60
CA ALA A 108 16.54 16.07 -48.85
C ALA A 108 15.21 16.73 -49.22
N ASN A 109 14.32 16.92 -48.24
CA ASN A 109 13.05 17.61 -48.46
C ASN A 109 13.26 19.09 -48.86
N ASN A 110 14.16 19.80 -48.20
CA ASN A 110 14.50 21.19 -48.52
C ASN A 110 15.14 21.31 -49.92
N GLN A 111 16.02 20.38 -50.29
CA GLN A 111 16.59 20.31 -51.64
C GLN A 111 15.51 20.07 -52.70
N ARG A 112 14.55 19.17 -52.42
CA ARG A 112 13.42 18.93 -53.33
C ARG A 112 12.56 20.17 -53.53
N LYS A 113 12.25 20.90 -52.44
CA LYS A 113 11.52 22.18 -52.52
C LYS A 113 12.27 23.24 -53.33
N LYS A 114 13.59 23.37 -53.15
CA LYS A 114 14.41 24.29 -53.96
C LYS A 114 14.40 23.93 -55.45
N ARG A 115 14.46 22.62 -55.78
CA ARG A 115 14.38 22.15 -57.17
C ARG A 115 12.99 22.37 -57.80
N SER A 116 11.91 22.27 -57.02
CA SER A 116 10.57 22.58 -57.54
C SER A 116 10.29 24.08 -57.63
N GLY A 117 10.99 24.91 -56.86
CA GLY A 117 10.93 26.38 -56.98
C GLY A 117 11.79 26.95 -58.11
N SER A 118 12.85 26.24 -58.53
CA SER A 118 13.77 26.69 -59.59
C SER A 118 13.23 26.48 -61.03
N ASN A 119 12.02 25.95 -61.19
CA ASN A 119 11.39 25.79 -62.51
C ASN A 119 10.41 26.94 -62.85
N GLY A 120 10.51 28.07 -62.15
CA GLY A 120 9.78 29.31 -62.45
C GLY A 120 10.73 30.49 -62.57
N ASN A 121 10.87 30.97 -63.81
CA ASN A 121 11.48 32.23 -64.26
C ASN A 121 12.98 32.45 -64.04
N GLY A 122 13.70 32.50 -65.16
CA GLY A 122 14.94 33.24 -65.25
C GLY A 122 14.68 34.74 -65.16
N ALA A 123 15.52 35.43 -64.39
CA ALA A 123 16.12 36.72 -64.70
C ALA A 123 16.86 37.20 -63.44
N ASP A 124 18.14 37.48 -63.65
CA ASP A 124 18.85 38.65 -63.11
C ASP A 124 19.10 38.76 -61.60
N ASP A 125 20.38 38.60 -61.26
CA ASP A 125 21.25 39.69 -60.80
C ASP A 125 22.07 39.32 -59.55
N SER A 126 23.38 39.36 -59.78
CA SER A 126 24.50 39.60 -58.85
C SER A 126 24.28 39.43 -57.35
N GLU A 127 24.90 38.40 -56.77
CA GLU A 127 25.96 38.52 -55.73
C GLU A 127 26.28 37.15 -55.11
N ARG A 128 27.54 36.71 -55.30
CA ARG A 128 28.16 35.54 -54.63
C ARG A 128 28.97 36.05 -53.41
N PRO A 129 29.42 35.18 -52.49
CA PRO A 129 29.25 35.30 -51.05
C PRO A 129 30.52 35.70 -50.27
N GLY A 130 30.31 36.35 -49.13
CA GLY A 130 31.28 36.72 -48.07
C GLY A 130 30.68 37.88 -47.26
N GLU A 131 30.74 38.01 -45.94
CA GLU A 131 31.66 37.51 -44.92
C GLU A 131 30.96 37.44 -43.54
N LEU A 132 31.56 36.69 -42.64
CA LEU A 132 31.29 36.63 -41.19
C LEU A 132 31.64 37.97 -40.51
N SER A 133 30.83 38.45 -39.56
CA SER A 133 31.34 38.99 -38.27
C SER A 133 30.23 39.31 -37.26
N VAL A 134 30.43 38.81 -36.04
CA VAL A 134 29.83 39.14 -34.71
C VAL A 134 28.33 38.95 -34.51
#